data_AF-A0A1B6JLM5-F1
#
_entry.id   AF-A0A1B6JLM5-F1
#
_cell.length_a   1.000
_cell.length_b   1.000
_cell.length_c   1.000
_cell.angle_alpha   90.00
_cell.angle_beta   90.00
_cell.angle_gamma   90.00
#
_symmetry.space_group_name_H-M   'P 1'
#
loop_
_entity.id
_entity.type
_entity.pdbx_description
1 polymer ?
#
loop_
_entity_poly.entity_id
_entity_poly.type
_entity_poly.pdbx_seq_one_letter_code
_entity_poly.pdbx_strand_id
1 'polypeptide(L)'
;GKHQVCQKAFCNIHAITPARIRRINSLLLLGKSPIDKRGKNISANAKPETVVSAIKSHIASFPVKIAHYSSKEYYYLNEQLNVLEMFKLFRQAHPDIDVGYKYYLKIFKEDFNLHFGRPQVDTCCTCEALDVKIKSKFINETAKHVFIAEKVVHIRRAKKFSKKIKQVTTEVKNSEGKIGGI
;
A
#
# COMPACT_ATOMS: atom_id res chain seq x y z
N GLY A 1 28.75 17.29 -45.63
CA GLY A 1 28.59 18.77 -45.65
C GLY A 1 27.25 19.17 -45.08
N LYS A 2 27.08 20.41 -44.63
CA LYS A 2 25.77 20.96 -44.27
C LYS A 2 25.20 21.67 -45.51
N HIS A 3 23.97 21.36 -45.90
CA HIS A 3 23.30 21.97 -47.06
C HIS A 3 22.11 22.81 -46.57
N GLN A 4 22.01 24.05 -47.07
CA GLN A 4 20.84 24.89 -46.81
C GLN A 4 19.72 24.48 -47.77
N VAL A 5 18.51 24.34 -47.23
CA VAL A 5 17.32 23.93 -47.99
C VAL A 5 16.14 24.82 -47.63
N CYS A 6 15.19 24.95 -48.56
CA CYS A 6 13.93 25.62 -48.30
C CYS A 6 13.12 24.84 -47.25
N GLN A 7 12.83 25.47 -46.10
CA GLN A 7 12.09 24.84 -45.01
C GLN A 7 10.72 24.33 -45.46
N LYS A 8 9.99 25.10 -46.27
CA LYS A 8 8.66 24.76 -46.76
C LYS A 8 8.69 23.52 -47.67
N ALA A 9 9.64 23.46 -48.60
CA ALA A 9 9.82 22.30 -49.46
C ALA A 9 10.16 21.05 -48.65
N PHE A 10 11.11 21.16 -47.71
CA PHE A 10 11.50 20.06 -46.84
C PHE A 10 10.34 19.53 -45.98
N CYS A 11 9.53 20.41 -45.39
CA CYS A 11 8.34 20.04 -44.62
C CYS A 11 7.34 19.25 -45.49
N ASN A 12 7.08 19.73 -46.70
CA ASN A 12 6.10 19.12 -47.61
C ASN A 12 6.57 17.76 -48.13
N ILE A 13 7.81 17.66 -48.60
CA ILE A 13 8.39 16.44 -49.16
C ILE A 13 8.39 15.31 -48.11
N HIS A 14 8.73 15.63 -46.87
CA HIS A 14 8.82 14.63 -45.80
C HIS A 14 7.56 14.51 -44.94
N ALA A 15 6.49 15.26 -45.27
CA ALA A 15 5.26 15.35 -44.47
C ALA A 15 5.54 15.66 -42.97
N ILE A 16 6.52 16.53 -42.70
CA ILE A 16 6.91 16.94 -41.34
C ILE A 16 6.38 18.34 -41.07
N THR A 17 5.77 18.53 -39.90
CA THR A 17 5.29 19.86 -39.50
C THR A 17 6.46 20.81 -39.17
N PRO A 18 6.37 22.11 -39.53
CA PRO A 18 7.40 23.10 -39.18
C PRO A 18 7.69 23.19 -37.68
N ALA A 19 6.68 22.92 -36.83
CA ALA A 19 6.83 22.87 -35.38
C ALA A 19 7.80 21.77 -34.92
N ARG A 20 7.78 20.60 -35.58
CA ARG A 20 8.70 19.50 -35.27
C ARG A 20 10.14 19.86 -35.62
N ILE A 21 10.37 20.49 -36.77
CA ILE A 21 11.70 20.98 -37.18
C ILE A 21 12.22 22.04 -36.21
N ARG A 22 11.40 23.03 -35.83
CA ARG A 22 11.76 24.05 -34.84
C ARG A 22 12.19 23.41 -33.51
N ARG A 23 11.42 22.44 -33.00
CA ARG A 23 11.76 21.70 -31.78
C ARG A 23 13.10 20.98 -31.90
N ILE A 24 13.32 20.23 -32.98
CA ILE A 24 14.58 19.50 -33.19
C ILE A 24 15.75 20.48 -33.29
N ASN A 25 15.64 21.56 -34.06
CA ASN A 25 16.67 22.58 -34.15
C ASN A 25 16.98 23.22 -32.80
N SER A 26 15.96 23.58 -32.00
CA SER A 26 16.18 24.12 -30.65
C SER A 26 16.90 23.15 -29.73
N LEU A 27 16.62 21.84 -29.83
CA LEU A 27 17.26 20.81 -29.04
C LEU A 27 18.70 20.58 -29.48
N LEU A 28 18.95 20.57 -30.79
CA LEU A 28 20.30 20.47 -31.37
C LEU A 28 21.19 21.65 -30.97
N LEU A 29 20.66 22.88 -30.96
CA LEU A 29 21.38 24.06 -30.47
C LEU A 29 21.77 23.95 -28.99
N LEU A 30 20.93 23.28 -28.19
CA LEU A 30 21.17 23.03 -26.77
C LEU A 30 22.00 21.76 -26.51
N GLY A 31 22.42 21.03 -27.56
CA GLY A 31 23.12 19.74 -27.42
C GLY A 31 22.29 18.62 -26.79
N LYS A 32 20.96 18.71 -26.85
CA LYS A 32 20.03 17.76 -26.23
C LYS A 32 19.35 16.89 -27.29
N SER A 33 19.10 15.63 -26.95
CA SER A 33 18.25 14.75 -27.74
C SER A 33 16.78 14.88 -27.34
N PRO A 34 15.82 14.70 -28.27
CA PRO A 34 14.39 14.67 -27.93
C PRO A 34 14.08 13.55 -26.94
N ILE A 35 13.54 13.91 -25.78
CA ILE A 35 13.05 12.96 -24.77
C ILE A 35 11.53 12.84 -24.91
N ASP A 36 11.00 11.62 -24.88
CA ASP A 36 9.57 11.38 -24.83
C ASP A 36 9.02 11.80 -23.45
N LYS A 37 8.05 12.72 -23.50
CA LYS A 37 7.34 13.26 -22.33
C LYS A 37 5.86 12.91 -22.32
N ARG A 38 5.40 12.04 -23.24
CA ARG A 38 4.01 11.56 -23.24
C ARG A 38 3.68 10.92 -21.89
N GLY A 39 2.48 11.21 -21.37
CA GLY A 39 2.01 10.69 -20.08
C GLY A 39 2.70 11.23 -18.83
N LYS A 40 3.70 12.13 -18.95
CA LYS A 40 4.44 12.67 -17.79
C LYS A 40 3.85 13.97 -17.23
N ASN A 41 2.79 14.49 -17.83
CA ASN A 41 2.11 15.66 -17.30
C ASN A 41 1.23 15.25 -16.13
N ILE A 42 1.38 15.95 -15.01
CA ILE A 42 0.45 15.83 -13.89
C ILE A 42 -0.93 16.27 -14.41
N SER A 43 -1.97 15.47 -14.16
CA SER A 43 -3.32 15.83 -14.57
C SER A 43 -3.74 17.12 -13.86
N ALA A 44 -4.43 18.03 -14.55
CA ALA A 44 -4.96 19.25 -13.93
C ALA A 44 -5.90 18.96 -12.74
N ASN A 45 -6.48 17.76 -12.69
CA ASN A 45 -7.36 17.30 -11.61
C ASN A 45 -6.59 16.67 -10.43
N ALA A 46 -5.26 16.60 -10.48
CA ALA A 46 -4.47 16.04 -9.40
C ALA A 46 -4.56 16.98 -8.18
N LYS A 47 -4.86 16.41 -7.02
CA LYS A 47 -4.84 17.17 -5.77
C LYS A 47 -3.40 17.43 -5.35
N PRO A 48 -3.13 18.54 -4.63
CA PRO A 48 -1.80 18.83 -4.09
C PRO A 48 -1.30 17.70 -3.20
N GLU A 49 0.01 17.46 -3.19
CA GLU A 49 0.63 16.41 -2.37
C GLU A 49 0.35 16.60 -0.87
N THR A 50 0.21 17.85 -0.43
CA THR A 50 -0.15 18.21 0.95
C THR A 50 -1.51 17.62 1.36
N VAL A 51 -2.49 17.65 0.45
CA VAL A 51 -3.82 17.10 0.68
C VAL A 51 -3.77 15.57 0.75
N VAL A 52 -3.03 14.94 -0.18
CA VAL A 52 -2.85 13.48 -0.20
C VAL A 52 -2.17 13.01 1.09
N SER A 53 -1.12 13.71 1.52
CA SER A 53 -0.37 13.41 2.74
C SER A 53 -1.24 13.57 3.99
N ALA A 54 -2.07 14.60 4.07
CA ALA A 54 -3.00 14.80 5.20
C ALA A 54 -4.00 13.63 5.30
N ILE A 55 -4.58 13.20 4.16
CA ILE A 55 -5.49 12.05 4.13
C ILE A 55 -4.79 10.78 4.61
N LYS A 56 -3.58 10.51 4.10
CA LYS A 56 -2.80 9.33 4.49
C LYS A 56 -2.47 9.33 5.98
N SER A 57 -2.03 10.48 6.50
CA SER A 57 -1.71 10.63 7.92
C SER A 57 -2.93 10.38 8.80
N HIS A 58 -4.09 10.92 8.41
CA HIS A 58 -5.36 10.68 9.11
C HIS A 58 -5.79 9.20 9.06
N ILE A 59 -5.70 8.52 7.91
CA ILE A 59 -6.02 7.09 7.84
C ILE A 59 -5.07 6.27 8.72
N ALA A 60 -3.78 6.62 8.75
CA ALA A 60 -2.76 5.93 9.53
C ALA A 60 -2.89 6.17 11.06
N SER A 61 -3.61 7.20 11.50
CA SER A 61 -3.78 7.47 12.94
C SER A 61 -4.79 6.56 13.63
N PHE A 62 -5.60 5.79 12.88
CA PHE A 62 -6.55 4.87 13.48
C PHE A 62 -5.86 3.62 14.06
N PRO A 63 -6.24 3.17 15.26
CA PRO A 63 -5.68 1.97 15.85
C PRO A 63 -6.06 0.73 15.04
N VAL A 64 -5.07 -0.13 14.78
CA VAL A 64 -5.23 -1.37 14.00
C VAL A 64 -4.89 -2.60 14.83
N LYS A 65 -5.68 -3.66 14.65
CA LYS A 65 -5.44 -4.99 15.19
C LYS A 65 -4.81 -5.88 14.12
N ILE A 66 -3.82 -6.68 14.50
CA ILE A 66 -3.12 -7.57 13.59
C ILE A 66 -3.64 -8.99 13.77
N ALA A 67 -3.93 -9.69 12.67
CA ALA A 67 -4.27 -11.11 12.72
C ALA A 67 -3.03 -11.95 13.11
N HIS A 68 -3.10 -12.66 14.24
CA HIS A 68 -1.96 -13.40 14.78
C HIS A 68 -1.69 -14.75 14.12
N TYR A 69 -2.73 -15.42 13.63
CA TYR A 69 -2.66 -16.81 13.17
C TYR A 69 -2.65 -16.97 11.64
N SER A 70 -2.69 -15.86 10.90
CA SER A 70 -2.61 -15.91 9.46
C SER A 70 -1.15 -15.97 9.00
N SER A 71 -0.90 -16.72 7.92
CA SER A 71 0.38 -16.69 7.24
C SER A 71 0.67 -15.31 6.61
N LYS A 72 -0.38 -14.53 6.31
CA LYS A 72 -0.27 -13.16 5.81
C LYS A 72 -0.64 -12.16 6.91
N GLU A 73 0.05 -11.02 6.95
CA GLU A 73 -0.32 -9.95 7.87
C GLU A 73 -1.58 -9.26 7.35
N TYR A 74 -2.61 -9.27 8.19
CA TYR A 74 -3.85 -8.55 7.96
C TYR A 74 -4.05 -7.55 9.08
N TYR A 75 -4.37 -6.31 8.69
CA TYR A 75 -4.57 -5.18 9.59
C TYR A 75 -6.06 -4.84 9.61
N TYR A 76 -6.65 -4.86 10.79
CA TYR A 76 -8.08 -4.67 11.02
C TYR A 76 -8.34 -3.41 11.82
N LEU A 77 -9.15 -2.52 11.24
CA LEU A 77 -9.79 -1.41 11.93
C LEU A 77 -10.95 -1.90 12.78
N ASN A 78 -11.42 -1.06 13.71
CA ASN A 78 -12.58 -1.36 14.54
C ASN A 78 -13.81 -1.73 13.69
N GLU A 79 -14.55 -2.74 14.12
CA GLU A 79 -15.77 -3.25 13.48
C GLU A 79 -16.90 -2.22 13.41
N GLN A 80 -16.92 -1.26 14.33
CA GLN A 80 -17.91 -0.18 14.35
C GLN A 80 -17.49 1.00 13.45
N LEU A 81 -16.26 0.99 12.94
CA LEU A 81 -15.75 2.03 12.05
C LEU A 81 -16.06 1.65 10.60
N ASN A 82 -16.25 2.65 9.75
CA ASN A 82 -16.30 2.47 8.31
C ASN A 82 -15.64 3.67 7.63
N VAL A 83 -15.35 3.56 6.33
CA VAL A 83 -14.64 4.62 5.58
C VAL A 83 -15.43 5.94 5.57
N LEU A 84 -16.77 5.89 5.60
CA LEU A 84 -17.61 7.08 5.63
C LEU A 84 -17.47 7.83 6.96
N GLU A 85 -17.49 7.12 8.09
CA GLU A 85 -17.26 7.71 9.42
C GLU A 85 -15.83 8.25 9.54
N MET A 86 -14.83 7.53 9.05
CA MET A 86 -13.46 8.04 8.97
C MET A 86 -13.40 9.34 8.15
N PHE A 87 -14.08 9.40 7.01
CA PHE A 87 -14.13 10.62 6.21
C PHE A 87 -14.83 11.79 6.92
N LYS A 88 -15.90 11.53 7.68
CA LYS A 88 -16.53 12.57 8.52
C LYS A 88 -15.57 13.12 9.56
N LEU A 89 -14.83 12.23 10.25
CA LEU A 89 -13.80 12.63 11.22
C LEU A 89 -12.68 13.43 10.54
N PHE A 90 -12.26 13.03 9.34
CA PHE A 90 -11.27 13.78 8.56
C PHE A 90 -11.75 15.21 8.26
N ARG A 91 -13.01 15.37 7.83
CA ARG A 91 -13.61 16.68 7.55
C ARG A 91 -13.74 17.56 8.79
N GLN A 92 -13.93 16.96 9.96
CA GLN A 92 -13.94 17.69 11.23
C GLN A 92 -12.54 18.14 11.65
N ALA A 93 -11.53 17.28 11.48
CA ALA A 93 -10.14 17.60 11.83
C ALA A 93 -9.46 18.56 10.82
N HIS A 94 -9.90 18.53 9.56
CA HIS A 94 -9.32 19.31 8.48
C HIS A 94 -10.41 20.07 7.70
N PRO A 95 -11.04 21.10 8.30
CA PRO A 95 -12.12 21.86 7.67
C PRO A 95 -11.65 22.62 6.41
N ASP A 96 -10.38 23.02 6.38
CA ASP A 96 -9.79 23.79 5.26
C ASP A 96 -9.48 22.93 4.03
N ILE A 97 -9.51 21.60 4.16
CA ILE A 97 -9.17 20.67 3.08
C ILE A 97 -10.44 20.26 2.32
N ASP A 98 -10.55 20.77 1.09
CA ASP A 98 -11.65 20.41 0.20
C ASP A 98 -11.38 19.12 -0.60
N VAL A 99 -11.93 18.02 -0.08
CA VAL A 99 -11.84 16.67 -0.64
C VAL A 99 -13.18 15.98 -0.53
N GLY A 100 -13.65 15.40 -1.64
CA GLY A 100 -14.85 14.57 -1.66
C GLY A 100 -14.58 13.13 -1.19
N TYR A 101 -15.62 12.49 -0.64
CA TYR A 101 -15.57 11.12 -0.14
C TYR A 101 -14.97 10.11 -1.14
N LYS A 102 -15.32 10.22 -2.43
CA LYS A 102 -14.81 9.30 -3.48
C LYS A 102 -13.28 9.32 -3.57
N TYR A 103 -12.66 10.49 -3.41
CA TYR A 103 -11.20 10.62 -3.48
C TYR A 103 -10.54 10.07 -2.21
N TYR A 104 -11.13 10.34 -1.04
CA TYR A 104 -10.70 9.75 0.23
C TYR A 104 -10.78 8.21 0.19
N LEU A 105 -11.90 7.67 -0.29
CA LEU A 105 -12.12 6.23 -0.46
C LEU A 105 -11.12 5.60 -1.44
N LYS A 106 -10.77 6.32 -2.52
CA LYS A 106 -9.77 5.88 -3.48
C LYS A 106 -8.41 5.70 -2.79
N ILE A 107 -7.94 6.71 -2.07
CA ILE A 107 -6.68 6.64 -1.32
C ILE A 107 -6.73 5.50 -0.30
N PHE A 108 -7.83 5.36 0.44
CA PHE A 108 -8.00 4.25 1.39
C PHE A 108 -7.84 2.88 0.72
N LYS A 109 -8.45 2.67 -0.46
CA LYS A 109 -8.41 1.37 -1.16
C LYS A 109 -7.08 1.08 -1.85
N GLU A 110 -6.44 2.10 -2.42
CA GLU A 110 -5.23 1.92 -3.23
C GLU A 110 -3.97 1.89 -2.36
N ASP A 111 -3.90 2.72 -1.32
CA ASP A 111 -2.68 2.91 -0.54
C ASP A 111 -2.67 2.10 0.77
N PHE A 112 -3.81 1.57 1.22
CA PHE A 112 -3.93 0.85 2.49
C PHE A 112 -4.51 -0.56 2.32
N ASN A 113 -3.85 -1.54 2.94
CA ASN A 113 -4.34 -2.92 3.05
C ASN A 113 -5.09 -3.13 4.39
N LEU A 114 -6.07 -2.27 4.67
CA LEU A 114 -6.86 -2.25 5.90
C LEU A 114 -8.22 -2.92 5.69
N HIS A 115 -8.63 -3.71 6.68
CA HIS A 115 -9.92 -4.41 6.69
C HIS A 115 -10.76 -3.89 7.87
N PHE A 116 -12.08 -3.98 7.77
CA PHE A 116 -12.97 -3.68 8.89
C PHE A 116 -13.39 -4.98 9.58
N GLY A 117 -13.59 -4.93 10.89
CA GLY A 117 -14.09 -6.07 11.65
C GLY A 117 -13.02 -6.77 12.48
N ARG A 118 -13.28 -8.03 12.79
CA ARG A 118 -12.34 -8.88 13.54
C ARG A 118 -11.66 -9.85 12.58
N PRO A 119 -10.38 -10.21 12.82
CA PRO A 119 -9.78 -11.34 12.14
C PRO A 119 -10.69 -12.57 12.24
N GLN A 120 -11.05 -13.17 11.10
CA GLN A 120 -11.92 -14.35 11.04
C GLN A 120 -11.27 -15.61 11.65
N VAL A 121 -9.94 -15.59 11.83
CA VAL A 121 -9.24 -16.67 12.53
C VAL A 121 -9.45 -16.44 14.00
N ASP A 122 -10.48 -17.11 14.50
CA ASP A 122 -10.89 -17.10 15.90
C ASP A 122 -9.67 -17.20 16.78
N THR A 123 -9.68 -16.31 17.76
CA THR A 123 -8.78 -16.29 18.89
C THR A 123 -8.43 -17.71 19.32
N CYS A 124 -7.13 -17.96 19.49
CA CYS A 124 -6.72 -19.28 19.92
C CYS A 124 -7.25 -19.53 21.33
N CYS A 125 -8.10 -20.55 21.46
CA CYS A 125 -8.74 -20.92 22.73
C CYS A 125 -7.73 -21.11 23.87
N THR A 126 -6.51 -21.58 23.57
CA THR A 126 -5.44 -21.68 24.57
C THR A 126 -4.88 -20.31 24.96
N CYS A 127 -4.69 -19.38 24.02
CA CYS A 127 -4.30 -18.01 24.36
C CYS A 127 -5.36 -17.29 25.19
N GLU A 128 -6.64 -17.44 24.87
CA GLU A 128 -7.74 -16.85 25.64
C GLU A 128 -7.84 -17.44 27.04
N ALA A 129 -7.80 -18.77 27.16
CA ALA A 129 -7.84 -19.44 28.46
C ALA A 129 -6.67 -19.01 29.35
N LEU A 130 -5.47 -18.86 28.78
CA LEU A 130 -4.29 -18.37 29.50
C LEU A 130 -4.44 -16.89 29.88
N ASP A 131 -4.98 -16.04 29.00
CA ASP A 131 -5.23 -14.63 29.31
C ASP A 131 -6.23 -14.42 30.44
N VAL A 132 -7.30 -15.22 30.48
CA VAL A 132 -8.28 -15.19 31.57
C VAL A 132 -7.59 -15.58 32.88
N LYS A 133 -6.74 -16.61 32.88
CA LYS A 133 -5.97 -17.01 34.07
C LYS A 133 -4.98 -15.93 34.51
N ILE A 134 -4.25 -15.32 33.58
CA ILE A 134 -3.27 -14.26 33.89
C ILE A 134 -3.96 -13.03 34.50
N LYS A 135 -5.14 -12.67 34.01
CA LYS A 135 -5.91 -11.51 34.51
C LYS A 135 -6.70 -11.79 35.79
N SER A 136 -6.80 -13.05 36.22
CA SER A 136 -7.52 -13.41 37.44
C SER A 136 -6.85 -12.82 38.68
N LYS A 137 -7.64 -12.14 39.51
CA LYS A 137 -7.18 -11.58 40.79
C LYS A 137 -6.97 -12.65 41.87
N PHE A 138 -7.49 -13.86 41.67
CA PHE A 138 -7.50 -14.94 42.65
C PHE A 138 -6.31 -15.89 42.54
N ILE A 139 -5.38 -15.64 41.62
CA ILE A 139 -4.26 -16.53 41.32
C ILE A 139 -2.96 -15.93 41.88
N ASN A 140 -2.13 -16.78 42.50
CA ASN A 140 -0.84 -16.37 43.06
C ASN A 140 0.17 -15.98 41.97
N GLU A 141 1.16 -15.16 42.32
CA GLU A 141 2.13 -14.62 41.35
C GLU A 141 2.95 -15.71 40.65
N THR A 142 3.32 -16.78 41.36
CA THR A 142 4.04 -17.92 40.78
C THR A 142 3.24 -18.59 39.66
N ALA A 143 1.94 -18.84 39.87
CA ALA A 143 1.07 -19.42 38.87
C ALA A 143 0.83 -18.46 37.69
N LYS A 144 0.74 -17.15 37.93
CA LYS A 144 0.69 -16.15 36.84
C LYS A 144 1.93 -16.23 35.96
N HIS A 145 3.12 -16.33 36.55
CA HIS A 145 4.36 -16.49 35.78
C HIS A 145 4.38 -17.76 34.94
N VAL A 146 3.85 -18.87 35.46
CA VAL A 146 3.70 -20.12 34.71
C VAL A 146 2.78 -19.92 33.50
N PHE A 147 1.59 -19.31 33.68
CA PHE A 147 0.66 -19.07 32.57
C PHE A 147 1.24 -18.11 31.51
N ILE A 148 2.01 -17.10 31.93
CA ILE A 148 2.74 -16.21 31.02
C ILE A 148 3.77 -17.01 30.22
N ALA A 149 4.57 -17.86 30.88
CA ALA A 149 5.57 -18.69 30.22
C ALA A 149 4.93 -19.68 29.23
N GLU A 150 3.84 -20.35 29.61
CA GLU A 150 3.05 -21.23 28.74
C GLU A 150 2.55 -20.49 27.50
N LYS A 151 2.00 -19.29 27.68
CA LYS A 151 1.52 -18.46 26.57
C LYS A 151 2.66 -18.08 25.63
N VAL A 152 3.83 -17.71 26.16
CA VAL A 152 5.01 -17.41 25.35
C VAL A 152 5.47 -18.63 24.54
N VAL A 153 5.52 -19.81 25.16
CA VAL A 153 5.91 -21.05 24.46
C VAL A 153 4.90 -21.40 23.36
N HIS A 154 3.60 -21.31 23.65
CA HIS A 154 2.55 -21.53 22.68
C HIS A 154 2.71 -20.61 21.45
N ILE A 155 2.89 -19.30 21.66
CA ILE A 155 3.08 -18.33 20.59
C ILE A 155 4.36 -18.63 19.78
N ARG A 156 5.46 -19.00 20.45
CA ARG A 156 6.72 -19.37 19.77
C ARG A 156 6.54 -20.60 18.87
N ARG A 157 5.83 -21.63 19.33
CA ARG A 157 5.53 -22.83 18.54
C ARG A 157 4.70 -22.49 17.31
N ALA A 158 3.64 -21.71 17.47
CA ALA A 158 2.80 -21.26 16.36
C ALA A 158 3.63 -20.48 15.31
N LYS A 159 4.45 -19.51 15.74
CA LYS A 159 5.34 -18.76 14.84
C LYS A 159 6.32 -19.65 14.07
N LYS A 160 6.93 -20.65 14.74
CA LYS A 160 7.82 -21.62 14.10
C LYS A 160 7.09 -22.42 13.02
N PHE A 161 5.87 -22.88 13.31
CA PHE A 161 5.03 -23.59 12.36
C PHE A 161 4.69 -22.72 11.14
N SER A 162 4.17 -21.50 11.37
CA SER A 162 3.85 -20.57 10.29
C SER A 162 5.06 -20.24 9.42
N LYS A 163 6.26 -20.09 10.01
CA LYS A 163 7.51 -19.90 9.26
C LYS A 163 7.82 -21.09 8.36
N LYS A 164 7.67 -22.31 8.86
CA LYS A 164 7.92 -23.52 8.07
C LYS A 164 6.93 -23.66 6.92
N ILE A 165 5.65 -23.38 7.15
CA ILE A 165 4.63 -23.35 6.07
C ILE A 165 5.04 -22.36 4.99
N LYS A 166 5.44 -21.13 5.34
CA LYS A 166 5.91 -20.14 4.35
C LYS A 166 7.09 -20.63 3.52
N GLN A 167 8.08 -21.27 4.18
CA GLN A 167 9.24 -21.83 3.49
C GLN A 167 8.80 -22.89 2.46
N VAL A 168 7.99 -23.86 2.87
CA VAL A 168 7.48 -24.91 1.99
C VAL A 168 6.65 -24.33 0.84
N THR A 169 5.76 -23.36 1.10
CA THR A 169 4.99 -22.70 0.04
C THR A 169 5.88 -21.97 -0.97
N THR A 170 7.00 -21.39 -0.51
CA THR A 170 7.95 -20.69 -1.38
C THR A 170 8.73 -21.69 -2.24
N GLU A 171 9.16 -22.80 -1.65
CA GLU A 171 9.83 -23.91 -2.34
C GLU A 171 8.94 -24.49 -3.46
N VAL A 172 7.65 -24.75 -3.18
CA VAL A 172 6.68 -25.26 -4.16
C VAL A 172 6.49 -24.29 -5.33
N LYS A 173 6.28 -23.00 -5.06
CA LYS A 173 6.12 -21.98 -6.12
C LYS A 173 7.36 -21.89 -7.03
N ASN A 174 8.54 -22.05 -6.45
CA ASN A 174 9.79 -22.03 -7.21
C ASN A 174 9.99 -23.30 -8.06
N SER A 175 9.40 -24.43 -7.66
CA SER A 175 9.42 -25.67 -8.46
C SER A 175 8.42 -25.67 -9.61
N GLU A 176 7.24 -25.06 -9.45
CA GLU A 176 6.21 -24.98 -10.50
C GLU A 176 6.65 -24.10 -11.69
N GLY A 177 7.49 -23.09 -11.46
CA GLY A 177 8.07 -22.27 -12.52
C GLY A 177 9.09 -22.97 -13.42
N LYS A 178 9.48 -24.22 -13.12
CA LYS A 178 10.46 -25.00 -13.92
C LYS A 178 9.82 -26.02 -14.87
N ILE A 179 8.50 -26.23 -14.82
CA ILE A 179 7.82 -27.30 -15.59
C ILE A 179 7.12 -26.76 -16.85
N GLY A 180 7.06 -25.44 -17.04
CA GLY A 180 6.40 -24.79 -18.19
C GLY A 180 7.27 -24.59 -19.44
N GLY A 181 8.35 -25.35 -19.60
CA GLY A 181 9.26 -25.25 -20.75
C GLY A 181 9.47 -26.62 -21.40
N ILE A 182 8.51 -27.04 -22.23
CA ILE A 182 8.72 -27.99 -23.31
C ILE A 182 8.22 -27.32 -24.58
#